data_AF-A0A8J5K5J9-F1
#
_entry.id   AF-A0A8J5K5J9-F1
#
_cell.length_a   1.000
_cell.length_b   1.000
_cell.length_c   1.000
_cell.angle_alpha   90.00
_cell.angle_beta   90.00
_cell.angle_gamma   90.00
#
_symmetry.space_group_name_H-M   'P 1'
#
loop_
_entity.id
_entity.type
_entity.pdbx_description
1 polymer ?
#
loop_
_entity_poly.entity_id
_entity_poly.type
_entity_poly.pdbx_seq_one_letter_code
_entity_poly.pdbx_strand_id
1 'polypeptide(L)'
;MVFDDAATITRIDFQWKKVHRIKWIEASDTLFLWAEMSYRDATGENLTRISQLALTLLSLPHSNADVERIFSHMNIVQIKLRNRLSIRSLNAIMAIKYGP
;
A
#
# COMPACT_ATOMS: atom_id res chain seq x y z
N MET A 1 13.11 14.95 1.16
CA MET A 1 11.63 14.88 1.12
C MET A 1 11.13 16.18 1.74
N VAL A 2 11.07 17.24 0.92
CA VAL A 2 10.65 18.57 1.38
C VAL A 2 9.13 18.59 1.27
N PHE A 3 8.43 18.63 2.40
CA PHE A 3 7.01 18.91 2.45
C PHE A 3 6.82 20.42 2.27
N ASP A 4 7.10 20.93 1.07
CA ASP A 4 6.67 22.27 0.68
C ASP A 4 5.56 22.10 -0.35
N ASP A 5 4.31 22.36 0.08
CA ASP A 5 3.24 22.84 -0.79
C ASP A 5 1.92 22.88 0.00
N ALA A 6 1.64 23.99 0.68
CA ALA A 6 0.28 24.28 1.15
C ALA A 6 -0.75 24.17 0.00
N ALA A 7 -0.31 24.45 -1.24
CA ALA A 7 -1.09 24.25 -2.47
C ALA A 7 -1.44 22.77 -2.74
N THR A 8 -0.54 21.84 -2.45
CA THR A 8 -0.76 20.39 -2.62
C THR A 8 -1.78 19.88 -1.62
N ILE A 9 -1.68 20.28 -0.36
CA ILE A 9 -2.65 19.93 0.70
C ILE A 9 -4.03 20.49 0.35
N THR A 10 -4.08 21.75 -0.07
CA THR A 10 -5.32 22.41 -0.50
C THR A 10 -5.97 21.67 -1.67
N ARG A 11 -5.18 21.23 -2.65
CA ARG A 11 -5.69 20.47 -3.81
C ARG A 11 -6.25 19.10 -3.39
N ILE A 12 -5.62 18.43 -2.44
CA ILE A 12 -6.12 17.15 -1.88
C ILE A 12 -7.43 17.39 -1.10
N ASP A 13 -7.52 18.46 -0.31
CA ASP A 13 -8.75 18.82 0.41
C ASP A 13 -9.94 19.09 -0.54
N PHE A 14 -9.69 19.79 -1.65
CA PHE A 14 -10.70 19.97 -2.69
C PHE A 14 -11.12 18.65 -3.35
N GLN A 15 -10.18 17.74 -3.60
CA GLN A 15 -10.48 16.41 -4.14
C GLN A 15 -11.29 15.58 -3.13
N TRP A 16 -10.93 15.61 -1.84
CA TRP A 16 -11.64 14.92 -0.77
C TRP A 16 -13.10 15.36 -0.68
N LYS A 17 -13.36 16.67 -0.74
CA LYS A 17 -14.73 17.22 -0.74
C LYS A 17 -15.57 16.74 -1.93
N LYS A 18 -14.95 16.34 -3.04
CA LYS A 18 -15.63 15.79 -4.22
C LYS A 18 -15.93 14.29 -4.09
N VAL A 19 -15.16 13.54 -3.29
CA VAL A 19 -15.34 12.08 -3.11
C VAL A 19 -16.76 11.74 -2.66
N HIS A 20 -17.34 12.50 -1.72
CA HIS A 20 -18.69 12.26 -1.23
C HIS A 20 -19.80 12.51 -2.27
N ARG A 21 -19.50 13.19 -3.38
CA ARG A 21 -20.45 13.48 -4.46
C ARG A 21 -20.50 12.37 -5.51
N ILE A 22 -19.59 11.40 -5.44
CA ILE A 22 -19.50 10.32 -6.41
C ILE A 22 -20.38 9.16 -5.95
N LYS A 23 -21.25 8.69 -6.84
CA LYS A 23 -21.96 7.43 -6.63
C LYS A 23 -21.00 6.27 -6.86
N TRP A 24 -20.81 5.47 -5.81
CA TRP A 24 -20.00 4.26 -5.81
C TRP A 24 -20.69 3.17 -6.63
N ILE A 25 -19.95 2.53 -7.53
CA ILE A 25 -20.43 1.37 -8.29
C ILE A 25 -20.14 0.09 -7.50
N GLU A 26 -18.91 -0.02 -6.97
CA GLU A 26 -18.49 -1.12 -6.09
C GLU A 26 -18.04 -0.57 -4.73
N ALA A 27 -18.71 -0.99 -3.66
CA ALA A 27 -18.39 -0.62 -2.27
C ALA A 27 -17.86 -1.81 -1.44
N SER A 28 -17.65 -2.95 -2.11
CA SER A 28 -17.28 -4.23 -1.51
C SER A 28 -15.78 -4.34 -1.25
N ASP A 29 -14.95 -3.85 -2.18
CA ASP A 29 -13.49 -3.86 -2.06
C ASP A 29 -12.90 -2.44 -2.14
N THR A 30 -12.31 -2.02 -1.04
CA THR A 30 -11.66 -0.71 -0.87
C THR A 30 -10.53 -0.49 -1.88
N LEU A 31 -9.78 -1.52 -2.28
CA LEU A 31 -8.66 -1.39 -3.21
C LEU A 31 -9.18 -1.14 -4.64
N PHE A 32 -10.18 -1.91 -5.08
CA PHE A 32 -10.82 -1.70 -6.38
C PHE A 32 -11.56 -0.36 -6.44
N LEU A 33 -12.18 0.06 -5.34
CA LEU A 33 -12.83 1.35 -5.21
C LEU A 33 -11.86 2.52 -5.46
N TRP A 34 -10.70 2.52 -4.80
CA TRP A 34 -9.70 3.58 -5.01
C TRP A 34 -8.98 3.44 -6.36
N ALA A 35 -8.84 2.23 -6.89
CA ALA A 35 -8.30 2.00 -8.23
C ALA A 35 -9.25 2.53 -9.33
N GLU A 36 -10.57 2.33 -9.20
CA GLU A 36 -11.57 2.87 -10.13
C GLU A 36 -11.51 4.41 -10.17
N MET A 37 -11.39 5.03 -9.00
CA MET A 37 -11.26 6.48 -8.87
C MET A 37 -9.97 7.03 -9.48
N SER A 38 -8.93 6.20 -9.61
CA SER A 38 -7.70 6.59 -10.30
C SER A 38 -7.83 6.57 -11.84
N TYR A 39 -8.77 5.79 -12.38
CA TYR A 39 -8.91 5.54 -13.83
C TYR A 39 -10.00 6.41 -14.50
N ARG A 40 -10.95 6.95 -13.74
CA ARG A 40 -11.99 7.82 -14.30
C ARG A 40 -11.41 9.15 -14.78
N ASP A 41 -11.21 9.27 -16.09
CA ASP A 41 -11.27 10.57 -16.76
C ASP A 41 -11.81 10.48 -18.20
N ALA A 42 -13.02 10.99 -18.40
CA ALA A 42 -13.52 11.45 -19.70
C ALA A 42 -13.99 12.92 -19.62
N THR A 43 -13.83 13.58 -18.47
CA THR A 43 -14.37 14.93 -18.20
C THR A 43 -13.41 15.87 -17.44
N GLY A 44 -12.20 15.45 -17.06
CA GLY A 44 -11.11 16.36 -16.68
C GLY A 44 -11.11 16.87 -15.23
N GLU A 45 -11.57 16.07 -14.27
CA GLU A 45 -11.57 16.43 -12.85
C GLU A 45 -10.73 15.44 -12.05
N ASN A 46 -9.41 15.64 -12.13
CA ASN A 46 -8.35 14.80 -11.58
C ASN A 46 -8.54 14.50 -10.07
N LEU A 47 -9.08 13.33 -9.71
CA LEU A 47 -9.03 12.74 -8.35
C LEU A 47 -7.85 11.79 -8.14
N THR A 48 -6.97 11.71 -9.14
CA THR A 48 -5.80 10.83 -9.19
C THR A 48 -4.89 10.93 -7.96
N ARG A 49 -4.77 12.12 -7.37
CA ARG A 49 -3.83 12.34 -6.26
C ARG A 49 -4.34 11.80 -4.93
N ILE A 50 -5.64 11.94 -4.66
CA ILE A 50 -6.24 11.37 -3.44
C ILE A 50 -6.37 9.85 -3.56
N SER A 51 -6.66 9.32 -4.75
CA SER A 51 -6.67 7.88 -4.98
C SER A 51 -5.28 7.26 -4.84
N GLN A 52 -4.24 7.91 -5.37
CA GLN A 52 -2.86 7.48 -5.17
C GLN A 52 -2.44 7.51 -3.71
N LEU A 53 -2.84 8.55 -2.96
CA LEU A 53 -2.58 8.64 -1.53
C LEU A 53 -3.29 7.50 -0.77
N ALA A 54 -4.56 7.24 -1.08
CA ALA A 54 -5.33 6.17 -0.46
C ALA A 54 -4.74 4.79 -0.78
N LEU A 55 -4.37 4.52 -2.03
CA LEU A 55 -3.71 3.27 -2.43
C LEU A 55 -2.34 3.10 -1.75
N THR A 56 -1.57 4.19 -1.63
CA THR A 56 -0.29 4.17 -0.90
C THR A 56 -0.52 3.85 0.57
N LEU A 57 -1.52 4.47 1.21
CA LEU A 57 -1.87 4.20 2.60
C LEU A 57 -2.34 2.75 2.79
N LEU A 58 -3.11 2.21 1.86
CA LEU A 58 -3.58 0.81 1.88
C LEU A 58 -2.47 -0.20 1.59
N SER A 59 -1.40 0.21 0.90
CA SER A 59 -0.20 -0.61 0.70
C SER A 59 0.69 -0.69 1.93
N LEU A 60 0.48 0.18 2.92
CA LEU A 60 1.23 0.13 4.16
C LEU A 60 0.70 -1.02 5.03
N PRO A 61 1.60 -1.84 5.60
CA PRO A 61 1.19 -2.88 6.52
C PRO A 61 0.48 -2.23 7.73
N HIS A 62 -0.68 -2.77 8.09
CA HIS A 62 -1.51 -2.25 9.18
C HIS A 62 -0.77 -2.28 10.53
N SER A 63 0.21 -3.18 10.70
CA SER A 63 1.02 -3.25 11.92
C SER A 63 2.41 -3.83 11.65
N ASN A 64 3.35 -3.51 12.55
CA ASN A 64 4.64 -4.19 12.62
C ASN A 64 4.50 -5.69 12.89
N ALA A 65 3.35 -6.15 13.39
CA ALA A 65 3.07 -7.57 13.64
C ALA A 65 3.22 -8.45 12.39
N ASP A 66 2.93 -7.93 11.20
CA ASP A 66 3.10 -8.69 9.94
C ASP A 66 4.58 -8.93 9.64
N VAL A 67 5.42 -7.93 9.89
CA VAL A 67 6.87 -8.02 9.77
C VAL A 67 7.44 -8.96 10.84
N GLU A 68 6.98 -8.84 12.08
CA GLU A 68 7.38 -9.75 13.19
C GLU A 68 6.97 -11.20 12.90
N ARG A 69 5.82 -11.42 12.26
CA ARG A 69 5.40 -12.76 11.83
C ARG A 69 6.38 -13.33 10.80
N ILE A 70 6.83 -12.55 9.82
CA ILE A 70 7.83 -12.99 8.84
C ILE A 70 9.17 -13.32 9.54
N PHE A 71 9.61 -12.48 10.48
CA PHE A 71 10.83 -12.74 11.26
C PHE A 71 10.72 -13.97 12.18
N SER A 72 9.56 -14.25 12.75
CA SER A 72 9.32 -15.47 13.52
C SER A 72 9.45 -16.72 12.64
N HIS A 73 8.88 -16.70 11.43
CA HIS A 73 9.05 -17.78 10.45
C HIS A 73 10.52 -17.94 10.02
N MET A 74 11.23 -16.84 9.83
CA MET A 74 12.67 -16.84 9.55
C MET A 74 13.46 -17.51 10.66
N ASN A 75 13.16 -17.15 11.91
CA ASN A 75 13.83 -17.68 13.09
C ASN A 75 13.59 -19.20 13.24
N ILE A 76 12.37 -19.67 12.93
CA ILE A 76 12.08 -21.11 12.87
C ILE A 76 12.92 -21.82 11.81
N VAL A 77 13.08 -21.25 10.61
CA VAL A 77 13.91 -21.82 9.54
C VAL A 77 15.38 -21.86 9.95
N GLN A 78 15.91 -20.79 10.55
CA GLN A 78 17.30 -20.79 11.02
C GLN A 78 17.56 -21.74 12.19
N ILE A 79 16.64 -21.80 13.17
CA ILE A 79 16.83 -22.59 14.39
C ILE A 79 16.52 -24.07 14.17
N LYS A 80 15.41 -24.41 13.49
CA LYS A 80 14.97 -25.82 13.33
C LYS A 80 15.71 -26.56 12.23
N LEU A 81 16.07 -25.91 11.13
CA LEU A 81 16.77 -26.58 10.02
C LEU A 81 18.29 -26.58 10.15
N ARG A 82 18.87 -25.91 11.18
CA ARG A 82 20.30 -25.89 11.60
C ARG A 82 21.38 -25.90 10.50
N ASN A 83 21.03 -25.61 9.26
CA ASN A 83 21.98 -25.24 8.24
C ASN A 83 22.23 -23.75 8.47
N ARG A 84 23.49 -23.38 8.70
CA ARG A 84 23.91 -21.97 8.82
C ARG A 84 23.80 -21.32 7.45
N LEU A 85 22.57 -21.18 6.96
CA LEU A 85 22.27 -20.57 5.68
C LEU A 85 22.84 -19.17 5.71
N SER A 86 23.65 -18.87 4.70
CA SER A 86 24.17 -17.52 4.53
C SER A 86 23.00 -16.53 4.50
N ILE A 87 23.23 -15.31 4.98
CA ILE A 87 22.22 -14.23 4.97
C ILE A 87 21.66 -14.04 3.55
N ARG A 88 22.50 -14.23 2.51
CA ARG A 88 22.08 -14.18 1.10
C ARG A 88 21.06 -15.26 0.75
N SER A 89 21.31 -16.50 1.15
CA SER A 89 20.38 -17.62 0.91
C SER A 89 19.07 -17.43 1.65
N LEU A 90 19.12 -16.90 2.87
CA LEU A 90 17.94 -16.64 3.66
C LEU A 90 17.09 -15.50 3.08
N ASN A 91 17.73 -14.41 2.62
CA ASN A 91 17.03 -13.34 1.91
C ASN A 91 16.39 -13.84 0.62
N ALA A 92 17.05 -14.72 -0.13
CA ALA A 92 16.47 -15.34 -1.33
C ALA A 92 15.23 -16.18 -1.00
N ILE A 93 15.29 -17.02 0.05
CA ILE A 93 14.13 -17.82 0.49
C ILE A 93 12.98 -16.93 0.97
N MET A 94 13.29 -15.87 1.72
CA MET A 94 12.29 -14.93 2.20
C MET A 94 11.64 -14.18 1.04
N ALA A 95 12.41 -13.72 0.05
CA ALA A 95 11.92 -13.07 -1.15
C ALA A 95 11.07 -13.99 -2.03
N ILE A 96 11.41 -15.29 -2.13
CA ILE A 96 10.59 -16.25 -2.88
C ILE A 96 9.26 -16.52 -2.17
N LYS A 97 9.26 -16.58 -0.83
CA LYS A 97 8.08 -16.99 -0.05
C LYS A 97 7.13 -15.84 0.29
N TYR A 98 7.66 -14.64 0.48
CA TYR A 98 6.92 -13.45 0.93
C TYR A 98 7.15 -12.24 0.02
N GLY A 99 7.81 -12.42 -1.12
CA GLY A 99 7.94 -11.37 -2.11
C GLY A 99 6.58 -10.97 -2.71
N PRO A 100 6.51 -9.76 -3.28
CA PRO A 100 5.31 -9.28 -3.98
C PRO A 100 4.98 -10.10 -5.23
#